data_AF-A0A2N7U0B4-F1
#
_entry.id   AF-A0A2N7U0B4-F1
#
_cell.length_a   1.000
_cell.length_b   1.000
_cell.length_c   1.000
_cell.angle_alpha   90.00
_cell.angle_beta   90.00
_cell.angle_gamma   90.00
#
_symmetry.space_group_name_H-M   'P 1'
#
loop_
_entity.id
_entity.type
_entity.pdbx_description
1 polymer ?
#
loop_
_entity_poly.entity_id
_entity_poly.type
_entity_poly.pdbx_seq_one_letter_code
_entity_poly.pdbx_strand_id
1 'polypeptide(L)'
;MADHYSSDDQERHEPTLGHTPPRGGVPESESGGQEHARLTKGDRVQHERRDERGYIRVALPFRVRLDDGSTLPGSDVSLGGFSAQSERGFQPGEKVSASLLLMAGPTELIVPLKAECLRVGSAAPNGGGQRASFEIIDIEPPHRELLRQVIRSALSGRSPDIEGLMAGEDPQTPHKRQIEPGKPRAPARPPKPMGRYIILFLAIGLLVLVGAATAYRNFMLIEPSFAAVTAPRIDIRAPGPGILAEHELQAGDRVERDQLLTNVENSDLESDLILADAALNYNNRLIENLQEHMEAGNQEVSLANSAQPASGDTMTFESVSPEIAQARIEQFETVRDYENSRITALEARKASNNIYSPCDCLVAWALSSADGTYINESERIMTLIRTGDDDVMVEALVHMNDINRIEPNQQAYITLANSSEPIRARVRNVALDVERQPRAGFPNWVRQQQNVASVLLVPEETLPAESVGQPVDVRFTEAPLLGAASERIWQGVRTVIQFGDNIYRAALEENDDDTDEG
;
A
#
# COMPACT_ATOMS: atom_id res chain seq x y z
N MET A 1 -32.60 32.27 15.32
CA MET A 1 -33.26 30.95 15.44
C MET A 1 -32.19 29.94 15.07
N ALA A 2 -31.31 29.53 15.97
CA ALA A 2 -31.52 28.81 17.23
C ALA A 2 -32.00 27.37 17.00
N ASP A 3 -31.23 26.46 17.60
CA ASP A 3 -31.55 25.09 18.02
C ASP A 3 -31.35 23.98 16.97
N HIS A 4 -30.76 22.81 17.24
CA HIS A 4 -29.91 22.30 18.32
C HIS A 4 -29.40 20.94 17.80
N TYR A 5 -28.15 20.59 18.09
CA TYR A 5 -27.58 19.25 17.92
C TYR A 5 -28.18 18.25 18.91
N SER A 6 -28.29 16.97 18.53
CA SER A 6 -28.13 15.86 19.48
C SER A 6 -27.51 14.63 18.80
N SER A 7 -26.33 14.29 19.29
CA SER A 7 -25.51 13.11 19.02
C SER A 7 -25.88 11.98 19.98
N ASP A 8 -25.77 10.72 19.54
CA ASP A 8 -25.64 9.58 20.44
C ASP A 8 -24.70 8.56 19.78
N ASP A 9 -23.41 8.65 20.12
CA ASP A 9 -22.40 7.66 19.77
C ASP A 9 -21.75 7.20 21.07
N GLN A 10 -21.88 5.89 21.33
CA GLN A 10 -21.54 5.26 22.58
C GLN A 10 -20.02 5.02 22.70
N GLU A 11 -19.51 5.49 23.83
CA GLU A 11 -18.16 5.43 24.38
C GLU A 11 -17.43 4.08 24.24
N ARG A 12 -16.16 4.14 23.83
CA ARG A 12 -15.15 3.13 24.17
C ARG A 12 -13.92 3.84 24.74
N HIS A 13 -13.72 3.71 26.05
CA HIS A 13 -12.62 4.31 26.82
C HIS A 13 -11.31 3.53 26.66
N GLU A 14 -10.24 4.24 26.27
CA GLU A 14 -8.85 3.89 26.61
C GLU A 14 -8.28 4.99 27.52
N PRO A 15 -7.59 4.66 28.63
CA PRO A 15 -6.90 5.66 29.44
C PRO A 15 -5.45 5.81 29.01
N THR A 16 -5.10 7.03 28.57
CA THR A 16 -3.73 7.56 28.55
C THR A 16 -3.46 8.32 29.86
N LEU A 17 -2.23 8.23 30.37
CA LEU A 17 -1.67 9.21 31.30
C LEU A 17 -0.24 9.53 30.89
N GLY A 18 0.02 10.81 30.60
CA GLY A 18 1.37 11.36 30.48
C GLY A 18 1.72 12.23 31.70
N HIS A 19 3.02 12.46 31.94
CA HIS A 19 3.67 13.79 32.03
C HIS A 19 5.09 13.71 32.63
N THR A 20 5.98 14.53 32.05
CA THR A 20 7.41 14.82 32.32
C THR A 20 7.56 15.95 33.38
N PRO A 21 8.74 16.56 33.64
CA PRO A 21 10.05 16.14 34.23
C PRO A 21 10.38 17.04 35.48
N PRO A 22 11.62 17.25 36.04
CA PRO A 22 12.74 17.97 35.37
C PRO A 22 14.22 17.70 35.83
N ARG A 23 15.17 17.95 34.90
CA ARG A 23 16.38 18.80 35.02
C ARG A 23 17.53 18.47 36.02
N GLY A 24 18.69 18.13 35.44
CA GLY A 24 19.95 18.89 35.62
C GLY A 24 21.08 18.28 36.46
N GLY A 25 22.29 18.17 35.86
CA GLY A 25 23.57 18.13 36.58
C GLY A 25 24.63 17.18 36.02
N VAL A 26 25.60 17.73 35.28
CA VAL A 26 26.94 17.14 34.99
C VAL A 26 27.97 17.94 35.81
N PRO A 27 29.03 17.30 36.35
CA PRO A 27 30.39 17.48 35.80
C PRO A 27 31.15 16.13 35.70
N GLU A 28 31.82 15.76 34.61
CA GLU A 28 33.11 16.22 34.05
C GLU A 28 34.40 15.66 34.71
N SER A 29 35.39 15.39 33.84
CA SER A 29 36.81 15.05 34.03
C SER A 29 37.17 13.58 34.34
N GLU A 30 38.22 12.94 33.78
CA GLU A 30 39.07 13.12 32.59
C GLU A 30 40.10 11.96 32.58
N SER A 31 40.78 11.79 31.44
CA SER A 31 41.97 10.95 31.18
C SER A 31 41.73 9.44 31.01
N GLY A 32 42.14 8.78 29.93
CA GLY A 32 43.23 9.07 28.99
C GLY A 32 44.35 8.06 29.23
N GLY A 33 44.53 7.07 28.34
CA GLY A 33 45.59 6.08 28.51
C GLY A 33 45.49 4.91 27.54
N GLN A 34 46.08 5.12 26.36
CA GLN A 34 46.38 4.13 25.32
C GLN A 34 47.18 2.90 25.81
N GLU A 35 46.97 1.77 25.11
CA GLU A 35 47.98 0.98 24.38
C GLU A 35 48.12 -0.54 24.67
N HIS A 36 48.13 -1.28 23.55
CA HIS A 36 48.76 -2.57 23.23
C HIS A 36 48.31 -3.90 23.87
N ALA A 37 47.54 -4.63 23.06
CA ALA A 37 47.92 -5.92 22.45
C ALA A 37 48.62 -6.98 23.33
N ARG A 38 47.92 -8.11 23.57
CA ARG A 38 48.24 -9.43 22.98
C ARG A 38 47.27 -10.53 23.46
N LEU A 39 46.64 -11.16 22.47
CA LEU A 39 46.27 -12.57 22.35
C LEU A 39 46.51 -13.47 23.58
N THR A 40 45.49 -14.20 24.04
CA THR A 40 45.35 -15.64 23.72
C THR A 40 44.07 -16.28 24.29
N LYS A 41 43.37 -16.99 23.40
CA LYS A 41 42.92 -18.37 23.57
C LYS A 41 41.75 -18.66 24.53
N GLY A 42 40.67 -19.11 23.90
CA GLY A 42 39.91 -20.24 24.41
C GLY A 42 38.51 -19.89 24.90
N ASP A 43 37.58 -19.94 23.96
CA ASP A 43 36.19 -20.37 24.12
C ASP A 43 35.96 -21.17 25.43
N ARG A 44 35.35 -20.51 26.43
CA ARG A 44 34.73 -21.20 27.57
C ARG A 44 33.23 -21.03 27.43
N VAL A 45 32.64 -22.01 26.76
CA VAL A 45 31.23 -22.39 26.88
C VAL A 45 30.85 -22.35 28.36
N GLN A 46 30.12 -21.32 28.78
CA GLN A 46 29.44 -21.29 30.06
C GLN A 46 28.35 -22.37 30.01
N HIS A 47 28.60 -23.48 30.70
CA HIS A 47 27.55 -24.44 31.00
C HIS A 47 26.59 -23.80 31.99
N GLU A 48 25.40 -23.49 31.50
CA GLU A 48 24.22 -23.14 32.26
C GLU A 48 23.98 -24.20 33.35
N ARG A 49 24.08 -23.78 34.62
CA ARG A 49 23.78 -24.66 35.76
C ARG A 49 22.27 -24.84 35.83
N ARG A 50 21.85 -26.09 35.81
CA ARG A 50 20.46 -26.52 35.98
C ARG A 50 20.03 -26.35 37.43
N ASP A 51 19.83 -25.11 37.89
CA ASP A 51 19.46 -24.81 39.28
C ASP A 51 18.30 -23.79 39.38
N GLU A 52 17.38 -23.81 38.41
CA GLU A 52 16.18 -22.96 38.41
C GLU A 52 14.88 -23.77 38.58
N ARG A 53 14.79 -24.54 39.66
CA ARG A 53 13.50 -24.97 40.23
C ARG A 53 13.52 -24.69 41.72
N GLY A 54 12.59 -23.85 42.17
CA GLY A 54 12.59 -23.14 43.44
C GLY A 54 13.06 -23.92 44.67
N TYR A 55 13.81 -23.25 45.54
CA TYR A 55 14.31 -23.80 46.79
C TYR A 55 13.16 -24.33 47.66
N ILE A 56 13.22 -25.61 48.02
CA ILE A 56 12.25 -26.25 48.90
C ILE A 56 12.32 -25.59 50.29
N ARG A 57 11.18 -25.09 50.80
CA ARG A 57 11.06 -24.54 52.16
C ARG A 57 10.78 -25.65 53.16
N VAL A 58 11.55 -25.68 54.25
CA VAL A 58 11.43 -26.66 55.32
C VAL A 58 11.18 -25.96 56.64
N ALA A 59 10.18 -26.44 57.40
CA ALA A 59 9.91 -25.99 58.76
C ALA A 59 10.76 -26.81 59.73
N LEU A 60 11.94 -26.30 60.07
CA LEU A 60 12.84 -26.88 61.07
C LEU A 60 13.04 -25.88 62.21
N PRO A 61 13.27 -26.34 63.46
CA PRO A 61 13.44 -25.44 64.59
C PRO A 61 14.81 -24.74 64.49
N PHE A 62 14.80 -23.43 64.28
CA PHE A 62 16.00 -22.59 64.30
C PHE A 62 15.72 -21.26 65.00
N ARG A 63 16.79 -20.57 65.41
CA ARG A 63 16.70 -19.19 65.91
C ARG A 63 17.54 -18.29 65.02
N VAL A 64 17.12 -17.04 64.89
CA VAL A 64 17.84 -16.03 64.12
C VAL A 64 18.40 -15.03 65.11
N ARG A 65 19.73 -14.94 65.18
CA ARG A 65 20.41 -13.88 65.95
C ARG A 65 20.69 -12.73 65.01
N LEU A 66 20.15 -11.56 65.31
CA LEU A 66 20.41 -10.33 64.58
C LEU A 66 21.61 -9.59 65.20
N ASP A 67 22.20 -8.67 64.43
CA ASP A 67 23.36 -7.87 64.86
C ASP A 67 23.04 -6.97 66.08
N ASP A 68 21.76 -6.64 66.30
CA ASP A 68 21.29 -5.91 67.48
C ASP A 68 21.24 -6.77 68.76
N GLY A 69 21.67 -8.04 68.69
CA GLY A 69 21.70 -8.99 69.79
C GLY A 69 20.36 -9.68 70.07
N SER A 70 19.29 -9.33 69.35
CA SER A 70 17.99 -9.99 69.50
C SER A 70 17.98 -11.38 68.87
N THR A 71 17.30 -12.33 69.52
CA THR A 71 17.08 -13.68 68.99
C THR A 71 15.62 -13.91 68.68
N LEU A 72 15.32 -14.15 67.41
CA LEU A 72 13.97 -14.38 66.89
C LEU A 72 13.75 -15.88 66.63
N PRO A 73 12.59 -16.46 66.97
CA PRO A 73 12.26 -17.82 66.62
C PRO A 73 11.97 -17.95 65.11
N GLY A 74 12.66 -18.88 64.45
CA GLY A 74 12.49 -19.21 63.05
C GLY A 74 11.23 -20.03 62.78
N SER A 75 10.60 -19.83 61.62
CA SER A 75 9.38 -20.52 61.19
C SER A 75 9.64 -21.48 60.01
N ASP A 76 10.26 -20.99 58.92
CA ASP A 76 10.72 -21.84 57.82
C ASP A 76 12.04 -21.32 57.22
N VAL A 77 12.80 -22.23 56.61
CA VAL A 77 14.08 -21.91 55.95
C VAL A 77 14.17 -22.62 54.61
N SER A 78 14.86 -21.98 53.68
CA SER A 78 15.26 -22.49 52.37
C SER A 78 16.65 -21.98 52.03
N LEU A 79 17.25 -22.49 50.96
CA LEU A 79 18.54 -22.01 50.47
C LEU A 79 18.52 -20.55 49.98
N GLY A 80 17.34 -20.00 49.66
CA GLY A 80 17.19 -18.61 49.18
C GLY A 80 16.61 -17.64 50.20
N GLY A 81 16.14 -18.11 51.36
CA GLY A 81 15.42 -17.24 52.30
C GLY A 81 14.88 -17.97 53.52
N PHE A 82 14.53 -17.22 54.56
CA PHE A 82 13.97 -17.73 55.80
C PHE A 82 12.84 -16.83 56.31
N SER A 83 12.00 -17.34 57.19
CA SER A 83 11.01 -16.53 57.91
C SER A 83 11.15 -16.70 59.42
N ALA A 84 10.95 -15.62 60.17
CA ALA A 84 11.05 -15.59 61.61
C ALA A 84 9.91 -14.76 62.22
N GLN A 85 9.54 -15.06 63.46
CA GLN A 85 8.57 -14.26 64.20
C GLN A 85 9.30 -13.16 64.96
N SER A 86 8.84 -11.93 64.79
CA SER A 86 9.43 -10.74 65.40
C SER A 86 8.36 -9.92 66.11
N GLU A 87 8.67 -9.50 67.33
CA GLU A 87 7.88 -8.49 68.05
C GLU A 87 8.24 -7.06 67.56
N ARG A 88 9.43 -6.91 66.97
CA ARG A 88 9.88 -5.67 66.30
C ARG A 88 9.37 -5.64 64.86
N GLY A 89 8.84 -4.49 64.44
CA GLY A 89 8.48 -4.25 63.04
C GLY A 89 9.72 -4.03 62.17
N PHE A 90 9.82 -4.78 61.06
CA PHE A 90 10.82 -4.58 60.01
C PHE A 90 10.20 -3.80 58.84
N GLN A 91 11.00 -3.01 58.13
CA GLN A 91 10.54 -2.39 56.88
C GLN A 91 10.88 -3.29 55.68
N PRO A 92 9.98 -3.47 54.70
CA PRO A 92 10.32 -4.14 53.45
C PRO A 92 11.50 -3.42 52.78
N GLY A 93 12.53 -4.17 52.38
CA GLY A 93 13.80 -3.68 51.83
C GLY A 93 14.92 -3.46 52.86
N GLU A 94 14.65 -3.63 54.16
CA GLU A 94 15.67 -3.49 55.20
C GLU A 94 16.69 -4.64 55.15
N LYS A 95 17.98 -4.29 55.03
CA LYS A 95 19.09 -5.26 55.00
C LYS A 95 19.59 -5.54 56.40
N VAL A 96 19.55 -6.81 56.79
CA VAL A 96 19.96 -7.28 58.12
C VAL A 96 21.11 -8.29 57.99
N SER A 97 22.13 -8.12 58.82
CA SER A 97 23.13 -9.15 59.07
C SER A 97 22.60 -10.08 60.15
N ALA A 98 22.49 -11.36 59.84
CA ALA A 98 21.86 -12.35 60.71
C ALA A 98 22.68 -13.63 60.78
N SER A 99 22.60 -14.34 61.90
CA SER A 99 23.15 -15.68 62.06
C SER A 99 22.04 -16.66 62.37
N LEU A 100 21.86 -17.68 61.52
CA LEU A 100 20.94 -18.77 61.77
C LEU A 100 21.58 -19.77 62.74
N LEU A 101 20.90 -20.02 63.85
CA LEU A 101 21.27 -20.98 64.88
C LEU A 101 20.42 -22.23 64.69
N LEU A 102 21.04 -23.26 64.12
CA LEU A 102 20.41 -24.52 63.73
C LEU A 102 20.89 -25.63 64.65
N MET A 103 19.97 -26.44 65.19
CA MET A 103 20.36 -27.61 65.99
C MET A 103 20.61 -28.81 65.08
N ALA A 104 21.82 -29.36 65.12
CA ALA A 104 22.18 -30.63 64.51
C ALA A 104 22.52 -31.63 65.62
N GLY A 105 21.51 -32.40 66.06
CA GLY A 105 21.65 -33.28 67.22
C GLY A 105 21.97 -32.48 68.49
N PRO A 106 23.07 -32.75 69.20
CA PRO A 106 23.49 -32.00 70.40
C PRO A 106 24.31 -30.73 70.11
N THR A 107 24.58 -30.42 68.85
CA THR A 107 25.48 -29.32 68.43
C THR A 107 24.73 -28.16 67.81
N GLU A 108 25.10 -26.93 68.18
CA GLU A 108 24.59 -25.69 67.59
C GLU A 108 25.45 -25.29 66.38
N LEU A 109 24.84 -25.28 65.19
CA LEU A 109 25.45 -24.78 63.96
C LEU A 109 25.07 -23.31 63.78
N ILE A 110 26.08 -22.49 63.51
CA ILE A 110 25.93 -21.04 63.30
C ILE A 110 26.22 -20.74 61.84
N VAL A 111 25.21 -20.23 61.12
CA VAL A 111 25.31 -19.88 59.69
C VAL A 111 25.15 -18.37 59.55
N PRO A 112 26.26 -17.61 59.44
CA PRO A 112 26.22 -16.17 59.21
C PRO A 112 25.79 -15.86 57.77
N LEU A 113 24.91 -14.87 57.60
CA LEU A 113 24.38 -14.44 56.32
C LEU A 113 23.92 -12.98 56.35
N LYS A 114 23.72 -12.39 55.17
CA LYS A 114 23.04 -11.10 55.00
C LYS A 114 21.72 -11.32 54.26
N ALA A 115 20.66 -10.73 54.77
CA ALA A 115 19.32 -10.90 54.21
C ALA A 115 18.57 -9.59 54.08
N GLU A 116 17.65 -9.52 53.12
CA GLU A 116 16.73 -8.40 52.92
C GLU A 116 15.33 -8.79 53.39
N CYS A 117 14.67 -7.92 54.14
CA CYS A 117 13.27 -8.16 54.51
C CYS A 117 12.38 -7.98 53.27
N LEU A 118 11.77 -9.06 52.76
CA LEU A 118 10.88 -8.98 51.60
C LEU A 118 9.44 -8.59 51.99
N ARG A 119 8.95 -9.20 53.06
CA ARG A 119 7.55 -9.04 53.48
C ARG A 119 7.40 -9.23 54.97
N VAL A 120 6.63 -8.34 55.60
CA VAL A 120 6.15 -8.50 56.97
C VAL A 120 4.68 -8.86 56.92
N GLY A 121 4.34 -10.01 57.51
CA GLY A 121 2.98 -10.50 57.65
C GLY A 121 2.26 -9.80 58.80
N SER A 122 0.93 -9.71 58.71
CA SER A 122 0.10 -9.11 59.76
C SER A 122 0.23 -9.87 61.09
N ALA A 123 0.19 -9.14 62.21
CA ALA A 123 0.29 -9.73 63.55
C ALA A 123 -0.84 -10.75 63.79
N ALA A 124 -0.51 -11.90 64.38
CA ALA A 124 -1.53 -12.91 64.69
C ALA A 124 -2.46 -12.38 65.80
N PRO A 125 -3.79 -12.61 65.72
CA PRO A 125 -4.77 -12.05 66.66
C PRO A 125 -4.62 -12.50 68.13
N ASN A 126 -3.77 -13.49 68.42
CA ASN A 126 -3.49 -14.00 69.76
C ASN A 126 -2.10 -13.58 70.30
N GLY A 127 -1.70 -12.32 70.11
CA GLY A 127 -0.51 -11.75 70.75
C GLY A 127 0.85 -12.37 70.35
N GLY A 128 0.88 -13.15 69.26
CA GLY A 128 2.12 -13.68 68.67
C GLY A 128 2.71 -12.68 67.69
N GLY A 129 4.02 -12.46 67.76
CA GLY A 129 4.76 -11.50 66.93
C GLY A 129 4.50 -11.60 65.43
N GLN A 130 4.81 -10.53 64.70
CA GLN A 130 4.66 -10.46 63.24
C GLN A 130 5.63 -11.42 62.54
N ARG A 131 5.15 -12.13 61.51
CA ARG A 131 5.99 -13.02 60.71
C ARG A 131 6.73 -12.22 59.65
N ALA A 132 8.03 -12.02 59.80
CA ALA A 132 8.88 -11.40 58.80
C ALA A 132 9.54 -12.46 57.90
N SER A 133 9.51 -12.24 56.59
CA SER A 133 10.14 -13.09 55.59
C SER A 133 11.34 -12.37 54.99
N PHE A 134 12.49 -13.04 54.97
CA PHE A 134 13.77 -12.52 54.54
C PHE A 134 14.32 -13.32 53.35
N GLU A 135 14.89 -12.64 52.38
CA GLU A 135 15.65 -13.23 51.26
C GLU A 135 17.14 -13.13 51.53
N ILE A 136 17.88 -14.22 51.33
CA ILE A 136 19.32 -14.24 51.55
C ILE A 136 20.01 -13.60 50.35
N ILE A 137 20.62 -12.43 50.58
CA ILE A 137 21.35 -11.67 49.55
C ILE A 137 22.77 -12.23 49.40
N ASP A 138 23.40 -12.54 50.53
CA ASP A 138 24.81 -12.93 50.57
C ASP A 138 25.04 -13.96 51.67
N ILE A 139 25.74 -15.03 51.31
CA ILE A 139 26.14 -16.13 52.18
C ILE A 139 27.40 -16.75 51.59
N GLU A 140 28.42 -16.94 52.42
CA GLU A 140 29.68 -17.50 51.92
C GLU A 140 29.48 -18.97 51.46
N PRO A 141 30.21 -19.43 50.42
CA PRO A 141 30.09 -20.79 49.89
C PRO A 141 30.10 -21.92 50.94
N PRO A 142 30.99 -21.95 51.96
CA PRO A 142 30.97 -23.00 52.98
C PRO A 142 29.69 -22.98 53.83
N HIS A 143 29.20 -21.78 54.18
CA HIS A 143 27.98 -21.60 54.97
C HIS A 143 26.72 -21.99 54.18
N ARG A 144 26.72 -21.73 52.86
CA ARG A 144 25.65 -22.15 51.95
C ARG A 144 25.57 -23.67 51.82
N GLU A 145 26.72 -24.34 51.77
CA GLU A 145 26.80 -25.79 51.71
C GLU A 145 26.33 -26.45 53.02
N LEU A 146 26.74 -25.90 54.16
CA LEU A 146 26.24 -26.33 55.48
C LEU A 146 24.71 -26.22 55.54
N LEU A 147 24.14 -25.09 55.14
CA LEU A 147 22.68 -24.91 55.10
C LEU A 147 22.01 -25.91 54.13
N ARG A 148 22.61 -26.18 52.97
CA ARG A 148 22.11 -27.17 52.00
C ARG A 148 22.04 -28.56 52.59
N GLN A 149 23.08 -28.95 53.31
CA GLN A 149 23.16 -30.27 53.91
C GLN A 149 22.18 -30.43 55.07
N VAL A 150 22.00 -29.41 55.91
CA VAL A 150 20.96 -29.42 56.96
C VAL A 150 19.57 -29.58 56.35
N ILE A 151 19.25 -28.82 55.28
CA ILE A 151 17.96 -28.92 54.59
C ILE A 151 17.76 -30.33 53.97
N ARG A 152 18.78 -30.90 53.31
CA ARG A 152 18.71 -32.27 52.77
C ARG A 152 18.52 -33.31 53.87
N SER A 153 19.22 -33.17 55.00
CA SER A 153 19.09 -34.06 56.15
C SER A 153 17.66 -34.04 56.70
N ALA A 154 17.10 -32.83 56.88
CA ALA A 154 15.72 -32.64 57.33
C ALA A 154 14.69 -33.26 56.36
N LEU A 155 14.86 -33.07 55.04
CA LEU A 155 14.00 -33.68 54.03
C LEU A 155 14.09 -35.22 54.00
N SER A 156 15.26 -35.78 54.34
CA SER A 156 15.47 -37.22 54.42
C SER A 156 15.04 -37.86 55.76
N GLY A 157 14.62 -37.05 56.74
CA GLY A 157 14.22 -37.52 58.08
C GLY A 157 15.38 -38.03 58.94
N ARG A 158 16.63 -37.72 58.59
CA ARG A 158 17.84 -38.13 59.33
C ARG A 158 18.40 -36.96 60.14
N SER A 159 18.93 -37.23 61.34
CA SER A 159 19.66 -36.22 62.11
C SER A 159 20.95 -35.83 61.37
N PRO A 160 21.32 -34.54 61.31
CA PRO A 160 22.52 -34.12 60.60
C PRO A 160 23.76 -34.73 61.28
N ASP A 161 24.58 -35.44 60.52
CA ASP A 161 25.81 -36.07 61.00
C ASP A 161 27.00 -35.10 60.85
N ILE A 162 27.78 -34.91 61.91
CA ILE A 162 28.84 -33.90 61.99
C ILE A 162 30.00 -34.26 61.05
N GLU A 163 30.31 -35.55 60.92
CA GLU A 163 31.35 -36.05 60.01
C GLU A 163 31.00 -35.74 58.54
N GLY A 164 29.71 -35.84 58.20
CA GLY A 164 29.21 -35.51 56.86
C GLY A 164 29.23 -34.02 56.56
N LEU A 165 29.04 -33.15 57.56
CA LEU A 165 29.03 -31.69 57.42
C LEU A 165 30.44 -31.09 57.20
N MET A 166 31.49 -31.81 57.59
CA MET A 166 32.89 -31.42 57.37
C MET A 166 33.46 -31.96 56.05
N ALA A 167 32.82 -32.96 55.44
CA ALA A 167 33.15 -33.44 54.11
C ALA A 167 32.64 -32.44 53.06
N GLY A 168 33.44 -31.39 52.81
CA GLY A 168 33.15 -30.37 51.80
C GLY A 168 32.89 -30.95 50.40
N GLU A 169 32.14 -30.18 49.61
CA GLU A 169 31.75 -30.40 48.20
C GLU A 169 31.92 -31.84 47.68
N ASP A 170 30.82 -32.60 47.64
CA ASP A 170 30.76 -33.91 46.97
C ASP A 170 31.29 -33.79 45.52
N PRO A 171 32.50 -34.32 45.21
CA PRO A 171 33.01 -34.27 43.86
C PRO A 171 32.14 -35.17 42.99
N GLN A 172 31.56 -34.60 41.93
CA GLN A 172 30.81 -35.33 40.92
C GLN A 172 31.56 -36.60 40.52
N THR A 173 31.04 -37.76 40.90
CA THR A 173 31.67 -39.07 40.70
C THR A 173 31.64 -39.44 39.21
N PRO A 174 32.78 -39.50 38.50
CA PRO A 174 32.86 -40.13 37.19
C PRO A 174 33.20 -41.61 37.43
N HIS A 175 32.32 -42.52 37.03
CA HIS A 175 32.60 -43.96 37.09
C HIS A 175 33.84 -44.31 36.25
N LYS A 176 34.95 -44.62 36.93
CA LYS A 176 36.19 -45.11 36.33
C LYS A 176 36.08 -46.62 36.08
N ARG A 177 35.82 -46.99 34.82
CA ARG A 177 35.79 -48.37 34.31
C ARG A 177 37.20 -48.98 34.36
N GLN A 178 37.35 -50.11 35.06
CA GLN A 178 38.55 -50.95 35.05
C GLN A 178 38.71 -51.60 33.67
N ILE A 179 39.94 -51.61 33.16
CA ILE A 179 40.34 -52.22 31.89
C ILE A 179 41.23 -53.41 32.23
N GLU A 180 40.74 -54.62 31.92
CA GLU A 180 41.59 -55.81 31.71
C GLU A 180 41.86 -56.00 30.21
N PRO A 181 42.99 -56.63 29.82
CA PRO A 181 43.47 -56.64 28.44
C PRO A 181 42.77 -57.73 27.62
N GLY A 182 41.88 -57.32 26.71
CA GLY A 182 41.28 -58.19 25.70
C GLY A 182 41.00 -57.41 24.41
N LYS A 183 41.74 -57.76 23.34
CA LYS A 183 41.63 -57.41 21.90
C LYS A 183 41.05 -56.02 21.52
N PRO A 184 41.80 -55.19 20.77
CA PRO A 184 41.35 -53.85 20.40
C PRO A 184 40.20 -53.90 19.38
N ARG A 185 39.01 -53.47 19.78
CA ARG A 185 37.96 -53.01 18.87
C ARG A 185 37.96 -51.48 18.92
N ALA A 186 38.21 -50.86 17.77
CA ALA A 186 38.31 -49.41 17.66
C ALA A 186 37.02 -48.72 18.16
N PRO A 187 37.12 -47.65 18.97
CA PRO A 187 35.94 -46.94 19.44
C PRO A 187 35.34 -46.10 18.30
N ALA A 188 34.16 -46.50 17.82
CA ALA A 188 33.33 -45.67 16.97
C ALA A 188 33.01 -44.35 17.70
N ARG A 189 33.52 -43.24 17.17
CA ARG A 189 33.12 -41.90 17.62
C ARG A 189 31.64 -41.70 17.29
N PRO A 190 30.77 -41.27 18.22
CA PRO A 190 29.42 -40.88 17.83
C PRO A 190 29.53 -39.72 16.84
N PRO A 191 28.82 -39.76 15.69
CA PRO A 191 28.92 -38.70 14.69
C PRO A 191 28.51 -37.37 15.36
N LYS A 192 29.34 -36.33 15.17
CA LYS A 192 28.98 -34.96 15.59
C LYS A 192 27.60 -34.65 15.02
N PRO A 193 26.68 -34.01 15.76
CA PRO A 193 25.33 -33.72 15.30
C PRO A 193 25.33 -32.58 14.27
N MET A 194 25.99 -32.79 13.12
CA MET A 194 26.04 -31.87 11.99
C MET A 194 24.64 -31.57 11.44
N GLY A 195 23.68 -32.47 11.65
CA GLY A 195 22.27 -32.26 11.31
C GLY A 195 21.66 -30.99 11.92
N ARG A 196 22.08 -30.58 13.13
CA ARG A 196 21.57 -29.33 13.75
C ARG A 196 22.05 -28.08 13.01
N TYR A 197 23.29 -28.09 12.54
CA TYR A 197 23.85 -26.99 11.75
C TYR A 197 23.28 -26.97 10.33
N ILE A 198 23.07 -28.14 9.72
CA ILE A 198 22.42 -28.24 8.40
C ILE A 198 21.00 -27.66 8.46
N ILE A 199 20.21 -28.02 9.48
CA ILE A 199 18.86 -27.47 9.68
C ILE A 199 18.89 -25.97 9.91
N LEU A 200 19.85 -25.45 10.69
CA LEU A 200 20.00 -24.02 10.93
C LEU A 200 20.38 -23.25 9.66
N PHE A 201 21.33 -23.76 8.86
CA PHE A 201 21.68 -23.13 7.58
C PHE A 201 20.55 -23.22 6.56
N LEU A 202 19.78 -24.31 6.56
CA LEU A 202 18.59 -24.44 5.72
C LEU A 202 17.50 -23.44 6.16
N ALA A 203 17.28 -23.26 7.46
CA ALA A 203 16.36 -22.26 8.00
C ALA A 203 16.79 -20.83 7.69
N ILE A 204 18.08 -20.51 7.81
CA ILE A 204 18.62 -19.19 7.41
C ILE A 204 18.49 -19.00 5.89
N GLY A 205 18.81 -20.01 5.09
CA GLY A 205 18.64 -19.96 3.64
C GLY A 205 17.19 -19.72 3.23
N LEU A 206 16.25 -20.38 3.90
CA LEU A 206 14.81 -20.16 3.72
C LEU A 206 14.40 -18.74 4.14
N LEU A 207 14.91 -18.24 5.28
CA LEU A 207 14.63 -16.88 5.75
C LEU A 207 15.17 -15.83 4.77
N VAL A 208 16.39 -16.00 4.26
CA VAL A 208 16.97 -15.13 3.23
C VAL A 208 16.15 -15.19 1.94
N LEU A 209 15.71 -16.38 1.51
CA LEU A 209 14.89 -16.54 0.32
C LEU A 209 13.51 -15.86 0.48
N VAL A 210 12.85 -16.07 1.61
CA VAL A 210 11.57 -15.41 1.94
C VAL A 210 11.77 -13.91 2.04
N GLY A 211 12.80 -13.44 2.75
CA GLY A 211 13.13 -12.02 2.87
C GLY A 211 13.42 -11.36 1.52
N ALA A 212 14.16 -12.03 0.64
CA ALA A 212 14.42 -11.58 -0.72
C ALA A 212 13.14 -11.54 -1.56
N ALA A 213 12.28 -12.57 -1.46
CA ALA A 213 11.00 -12.61 -2.16
C ALA A 213 10.04 -11.50 -1.67
N THR A 214 9.98 -11.27 -0.36
CA THR A 214 9.19 -10.19 0.24
C THR A 214 9.73 -8.82 -0.17
N ALA A 215 11.04 -8.62 -0.16
CA ALA A 215 11.65 -7.38 -0.62
C ALA A 215 11.40 -7.14 -2.12
N TYR A 216 11.50 -8.17 -2.95
CA TYR A 216 11.19 -8.07 -4.38
C TYR A 216 9.73 -7.65 -4.62
N ARG A 217 8.77 -8.26 -3.92
CA ARG A 217 7.35 -7.88 -4.07
C ARG A 217 7.06 -6.46 -3.58
N ASN A 218 7.62 -6.08 -2.43
CA ASN A 218 7.27 -4.80 -1.79
C ASN A 218 8.02 -3.60 -2.40
N PHE A 219 9.24 -3.81 -2.88
CA PHE A 219 10.03 -2.73 -3.48
C PHE A 219 9.92 -2.73 -5.00
N MET A 220 10.07 -3.87 -5.68
CA MET A 220 10.19 -3.87 -7.15
C MET A 220 8.87 -3.97 -7.92
N LEU A 221 7.73 -4.23 -7.27
CA LEU A 221 6.42 -4.19 -7.91
C LEU A 221 5.60 -3.03 -7.38
N ILE A 222 5.16 -2.18 -8.29
CA ILE A 222 4.13 -1.18 -8.04
C ILE A 222 2.86 -1.73 -8.67
N GLU A 223 1.87 -2.05 -7.83
CA GLU A 223 0.54 -2.44 -8.27
C GLU A 223 -0.36 -1.19 -8.25
N PRO A 224 -1.00 -0.82 -9.37
CA PRO A 224 -1.94 0.28 -9.38
C PRO A 224 -3.20 -0.07 -8.58
N SER A 225 -3.86 0.95 -8.03
CA SER A 225 -5.15 0.75 -7.35
C SER A 225 -6.25 0.33 -8.33
N PHE A 226 -6.15 0.78 -9.58
CA PHE A 226 -7.03 0.39 -10.67
C PHE A 226 -6.37 0.69 -12.01
N ALA A 227 -6.50 -0.21 -12.98
CA ALA A 227 -6.09 0.05 -14.36
C ALA A 227 -7.12 -0.48 -15.35
N ALA A 228 -7.32 0.24 -16.44
CA ALA A 228 -8.22 -0.15 -17.52
C ALA A 228 -7.71 0.32 -18.88
N VAL A 229 -8.15 -0.35 -19.94
CA VAL A 229 -7.90 0.10 -21.30
C VAL A 229 -8.74 1.35 -21.59
N THR A 230 -8.11 2.40 -22.10
CA THR A 230 -8.73 3.68 -22.41
C THR A 230 -8.35 4.19 -23.78
N ALA A 231 -9.25 4.97 -24.38
CA ALA A 231 -9.01 5.60 -25.67
C ALA A 231 -9.58 7.03 -25.67
N PRO A 232 -9.03 7.95 -26.51
CA PRO A 232 -9.55 9.30 -26.64
C PRO A 232 -11.02 9.29 -27.01
N ARG A 233 -11.84 10.02 -26.25
CA ARG A 233 -13.27 10.14 -26.44
C ARG A 233 -13.59 11.45 -27.15
N ILE A 234 -14.49 11.40 -28.11
CA ILE A 234 -15.01 12.57 -28.81
C ILE A 234 -16.53 12.59 -28.61
N ASP A 235 -17.03 13.63 -27.97
CA ASP A 235 -18.47 13.85 -27.82
C ASP A 235 -18.97 14.67 -29.00
N ILE A 236 -19.81 14.05 -29.82
CA ILE A 236 -20.50 14.71 -30.92
C ILE A 236 -21.75 15.38 -30.36
N ARG A 237 -21.82 16.70 -30.54
CA ARG A 237 -22.88 17.55 -30.01
C ARG A 237 -23.66 18.20 -31.13
N ALA A 238 -24.93 18.49 -30.87
CA ALA A 238 -25.80 19.18 -31.80
C ALA A 238 -25.26 20.59 -32.10
N PRO A 239 -25.08 20.95 -33.38
CA PRO A 239 -24.65 22.30 -33.79
C PRO A 239 -25.76 23.34 -33.61
N GLY A 240 -27.02 22.92 -33.53
CA GLY A 240 -28.18 23.77 -33.35
C GLY A 240 -29.39 22.95 -32.90
N PRO A 241 -30.49 23.62 -32.54
CA PRO A 241 -31.73 22.93 -32.18
C PRO A 241 -32.40 22.32 -33.41
N GLY A 242 -33.15 21.24 -33.21
CA GLY A 242 -33.92 20.60 -34.29
C GLY A 242 -34.34 19.18 -33.95
N ILE A 243 -34.86 18.48 -34.95
CA ILE A 243 -35.22 17.06 -34.85
C ILE A 243 -34.05 16.22 -35.35
N LEU A 244 -33.63 15.23 -34.57
CA LEU A 244 -32.58 14.32 -34.98
C LEU A 244 -33.11 13.33 -36.02
N ALA A 245 -32.51 13.32 -37.20
CA ALA A 245 -32.83 12.39 -38.27
C ALA A 245 -32.46 10.94 -37.89
N GLU A 246 -33.19 9.98 -38.45
CA GLU A 246 -32.98 8.57 -38.15
C GLU A 246 -31.58 8.09 -38.58
N HIS A 247 -30.91 7.34 -37.71
CA HIS A 247 -29.64 6.66 -38.03
C HIS A 247 -29.66 5.22 -37.52
N GLU A 248 -28.91 4.35 -38.19
CA GLU A 248 -28.81 2.92 -37.84
C GLU A 248 -27.63 2.60 -36.91
N LEU A 249 -26.80 3.60 -36.57
CA LEU A 249 -25.59 3.41 -35.76
C LEU A 249 -25.90 2.97 -34.32
N GLN A 250 -25.22 1.91 -33.89
CA GLN A 250 -25.28 1.34 -32.55
C GLN A 250 -23.91 1.36 -31.87
N ALA A 251 -23.91 1.17 -30.55
CA ALA A 251 -22.67 1.02 -29.80
C ALA A 251 -21.91 -0.23 -30.26
N GLY A 252 -20.64 -0.06 -30.63
CA GLY A 252 -19.78 -1.09 -31.20
C GLY A 252 -19.51 -0.92 -32.70
N ASP A 253 -20.32 -0.13 -33.41
CA ASP A 253 -20.15 0.08 -34.84
C ASP A 253 -18.89 0.89 -35.14
N ARG A 254 -18.23 0.56 -36.25
CA ARG A 254 -17.08 1.32 -36.75
C ARG A 254 -17.53 2.31 -37.80
N VAL A 255 -17.00 3.52 -37.70
CA VAL A 255 -17.23 4.61 -38.65
C VAL A 255 -15.90 5.12 -39.19
N GLU A 256 -15.89 5.51 -40.45
CA GLU A 256 -14.72 6.07 -41.13
C GLU A 256 -14.70 7.60 -40.98
N ARG A 257 -13.51 8.20 -41.14
CA ARG A 257 -13.38 9.66 -41.23
C ARG A 257 -14.27 10.22 -42.35
N ASP A 258 -14.92 11.34 -42.06
CA ASP A 258 -15.84 12.07 -42.94
C ASP A 258 -17.10 11.28 -43.35
N GLN A 259 -17.37 10.13 -42.70
CA GLN A 259 -18.62 9.41 -42.86
C GLN A 259 -19.79 10.21 -42.23
N LEU A 260 -20.91 10.32 -42.95
CA LEU A 260 -22.13 10.91 -42.43
C LEU A 260 -22.69 10.04 -41.30
N LEU A 261 -22.86 10.62 -40.13
CA LEU A 261 -23.38 9.94 -38.94
C LEU A 261 -24.90 10.12 -38.84
N THR A 262 -25.36 11.37 -38.93
CA THR A 262 -26.76 11.77 -38.80
C THR A 262 -26.95 13.22 -39.27
N ASN A 263 -28.18 13.69 -39.31
CA ASN A 263 -28.55 15.06 -39.65
C ASN A 263 -29.50 15.62 -38.57
N VAL A 264 -29.42 16.94 -38.35
CA VAL A 264 -30.38 17.67 -37.51
C VAL A 264 -31.31 18.50 -38.40
N GLU A 265 -32.56 18.09 -38.49
CA GLU A 265 -33.58 18.78 -39.25
C GLU A 265 -34.07 20.01 -38.47
N ASN A 266 -33.85 21.20 -39.04
CA ASN A 266 -34.28 22.47 -38.46
C ASN A 266 -35.21 23.19 -39.44
N SER A 267 -36.51 23.10 -39.18
CA SER A 267 -37.57 23.72 -40.00
C SER A 267 -37.50 25.25 -39.99
N ASP A 268 -37.03 25.84 -38.89
CA ASP A 268 -36.94 27.30 -38.74
C ASP A 268 -35.81 27.84 -39.63
N LEU A 269 -34.67 27.15 -39.65
CA LEU A 269 -33.53 27.48 -40.50
C LEU A 269 -33.87 27.35 -41.99
N GLU A 270 -34.64 26.33 -42.37
CA GLU A 270 -35.14 26.18 -43.74
C GLU A 270 -36.10 27.32 -44.13
N SER A 271 -37.02 27.68 -43.22
CA SER A 271 -37.94 28.81 -43.42
C SER A 271 -37.18 30.13 -43.59
N ASP A 272 -36.17 30.37 -42.77
CA ASP A 272 -35.32 31.57 -42.84
C ASP A 272 -34.55 31.64 -44.16
N LEU A 273 -34.05 30.51 -44.67
CA LEU A 273 -33.35 30.44 -45.94
C LEU A 273 -34.29 30.76 -47.11
N ILE A 274 -35.51 30.20 -47.11
CA ILE A 274 -36.53 30.49 -48.12
C ILE A 274 -36.90 31.98 -48.11
N LEU A 275 -37.05 32.59 -46.92
CA LEU A 275 -37.37 34.01 -46.80
C LEU A 275 -36.23 34.91 -47.29
N ALA A 276 -34.98 34.55 -46.98
CA ALA A 276 -33.80 35.29 -47.44
C ALA A 276 -33.63 35.19 -48.98
N ASP A 277 -33.82 34.00 -49.56
CA ASP A 277 -33.79 33.80 -51.01
C ASP A 277 -34.91 34.58 -51.72
N ALA A 278 -36.13 34.58 -51.18
CA ALA A 278 -37.23 35.36 -51.71
C ALA A 278 -36.93 36.87 -51.68
N ALA A 279 -36.32 37.37 -50.60
CA ALA A 279 -35.90 38.77 -50.48
C ALA A 279 -34.81 39.13 -51.49
N LEU A 280 -33.80 38.27 -51.67
CA LEU A 280 -32.77 38.45 -52.69
C LEU A 280 -33.38 38.55 -54.08
N ASN A 281 -34.24 37.59 -54.43
CA ASN A 281 -34.91 37.54 -55.73
C ASN A 281 -35.78 38.77 -55.99
N TYR A 282 -36.50 39.24 -54.97
CA TYR A 282 -37.29 40.47 -55.05
C TYR A 282 -36.40 41.69 -55.35
N ASN A 283 -35.29 41.86 -54.62
CA ASN A 283 -34.36 42.97 -54.84
C ASN A 283 -33.68 42.90 -56.21
N ASN A 284 -33.30 41.71 -56.69
CA ASN A 284 -32.75 41.52 -58.03
C ASN A 284 -33.73 41.98 -59.12
N ARG A 285 -35.02 41.65 -58.97
CA ARG A 285 -36.07 42.12 -59.90
C ARG A 285 -36.26 43.64 -59.84
N LEU A 286 -36.17 44.25 -58.66
CA LEU A 286 -36.23 45.71 -58.54
C LEU A 286 -35.06 46.39 -59.25
N ILE A 287 -33.84 45.86 -59.08
CA ILE A 287 -32.64 46.37 -59.76
C ILE A 287 -32.78 46.22 -61.29
N GLU A 288 -33.16 45.03 -61.77
CA GLU A 288 -33.35 44.73 -63.18
C GLU A 288 -34.37 45.69 -63.83
N ASN A 289 -35.56 45.85 -63.21
CA ASN A 289 -36.57 46.77 -63.70
C ASN A 289 -36.05 48.23 -63.78
N LEU A 290 -35.26 48.67 -62.79
CA LEU A 290 -34.71 50.03 -62.81
C LEU A 290 -33.63 50.22 -63.85
N GLN A 291 -32.75 49.24 -64.02
CA GLN A 291 -31.72 49.25 -65.05
C GLN A 291 -32.34 49.28 -66.44
N GLU A 292 -33.34 48.44 -66.72
CA GLU A 292 -34.07 48.44 -67.99
C GLU A 292 -34.73 49.80 -68.29
N HIS A 293 -35.35 50.43 -67.29
CA HIS A 293 -35.96 51.76 -67.46
C HIS A 293 -34.93 52.86 -67.74
N MET A 294 -33.72 52.78 -67.18
CA MET A 294 -32.64 53.72 -67.47
C MET A 294 -32.04 53.50 -68.87
N GLU A 295 -31.82 52.25 -69.27
CA GLU A 295 -31.27 51.90 -70.59
C GLU A 295 -32.22 52.23 -71.75
N ALA A 296 -33.53 52.17 -71.52
CA ALA A 296 -34.55 52.55 -72.49
C ALA A 296 -34.55 54.06 -72.85
N GLY A 297 -33.72 54.88 -72.20
CA GLY A 297 -33.53 56.29 -72.53
C GLY A 297 -34.68 57.21 -72.10
N ASN A 298 -35.51 56.76 -71.15
CA ASN A 298 -36.58 57.58 -70.59
C ASN A 298 -35.98 58.66 -69.65
N GLN A 299 -36.33 59.92 -69.88
CA GLN A 299 -35.87 61.06 -69.07
C GLN A 299 -36.41 61.05 -67.62
N GLU A 300 -37.44 60.25 -67.37
CA GLU A 300 -38.10 60.12 -66.07
C GLU A 300 -38.42 58.65 -65.79
N VAL A 301 -37.96 58.13 -64.65
CA VAL A 301 -38.26 56.76 -64.18
C VAL A 301 -39.41 56.83 -63.19
N SER A 302 -40.55 56.21 -63.49
CA SER A 302 -41.71 56.15 -62.59
C SER A 302 -41.49 55.11 -61.50
N LEU A 303 -41.22 55.57 -60.28
CA LEU A 303 -41.13 54.72 -59.09
C LEU A 303 -42.47 54.66 -58.36
N ALA A 304 -42.95 53.45 -58.07
CA ALA A 304 -44.11 53.29 -57.19
C ALA A 304 -43.70 53.68 -55.76
N ASN A 305 -44.25 54.78 -55.25
CA ASN A 305 -43.95 55.26 -53.92
C ASN A 305 -44.72 54.40 -52.89
N SER A 306 -43.99 53.62 -52.09
CA SER A 306 -44.56 52.72 -51.08
C SER A 306 -44.86 53.41 -49.74
N ALA A 307 -44.55 54.70 -49.60
CA ALA A 307 -45.00 55.50 -48.47
C ALA A 307 -46.49 55.83 -48.66
N GLN A 308 -47.34 55.21 -47.82
CA GLN A 308 -48.79 55.47 -47.80
C GLN A 308 -49.05 57.00 -47.72
N PRO A 309 -49.62 57.64 -48.75
CA PRO A 309 -50.00 59.04 -48.64
C PRO A 309 -51.16 59.15 -47.64
N ALA A 310 -51.16 60.20 -46.83
CA ALA A 310 -52.23 60.48 -45.87
C ALA A 310 -53.64 60.61 -46.50
N SER A 311 -53.71 60.68 -47.84
CA SER A 311 -54.91 60.90 -48.65
C SER A 311 -55.62 59.64 -49.15
N GLY A 312 -55.08 58.43 -48.92
CA GLY A 312 -55.81 57.18 -49.24
C GLY A 312 -56.00 56.89 -50.74
N ASP A 313 -55.29 57.59 -51.62
CA ASP A 313 -55.31 57.33 -53.06
C ASP A 313 -54.31 56.24 -53.48
N THR A 314 -54.63 55.59 -54.60
CA THR A 314 -53.89 54.49 -55.23
C THR A 314 -52.44 54.86 -55.54
N MET A 315 -51.57 53.84 -55.64
CA MET A 315 -50.12 53.93 -55.85
C MET A 315 -49.72 55.17 -56.67
N THR A 316 -49.06 56.12 -56.03
CA THR A 316 -48.54 57.31 -56.70
C THR A 316 -47.19 56.98 -57.30
N PHE A 317 -47.07 57.18 -58.61
CA PHE A 317 -45.81 57.05 -59.33
C PHE A 317 -45.09 58.39 -59.31
N GLU A 318 -43.91 58.44 -58.72
CA GLU A 318 -43.04 59.62 -58.74
C GLU A 318 -42.09 59.49 -59.93
N SER A 319 -42.07 60.50 -60.82
CA SER A 319 -41.05 60.58 -61.87
C SER A 319 -39.75 61.09 -61.26
N VAL A 320 -38.72 60.27 -61.34
CA VAL A 320 -37.45 60.54 -60.66
C VAL A 320 -36.34 60.75 -61.69
N SER A 321 -35.39 61.65 -61.38
CA SER A 321 -34.24 61.91 -62.26
C SER A 321 -33.32 60.68 -62.35
N PRO A 322 -32.52 60.57 -63.43
CA PRO A 322 -31.60 59.44 -63.62
C PRO A 322 -30.60 59.29 -62.47
N GLU A 323 -30.14 60.39 -61.87
CA GLU A 323 -29.18 60.38 -60.77
C GLU A 323 -29.78 59.76 -59.50
N ILE A 324 -31.05 60.03 -59.21
CA ILE A 324 -31.74 59.46 -58.06
C ILE A 324 -32.07 57.98 -58.32
N ALA A 325 -32.42 57.62 -59.56
CA ALA A 325 -32.59 56.22 -59.95
C ALA A 325 -31.27 55.43 -59.75
N GLN A 326 -30.12 56.01 -60.11
CA GLN A 326 -28.81 55.40 -59.87
C GLN A 326 -28.51 55.24 -58.37
N ALA A 327 -28.76 56.26 -57.56
CA ALA A 327 -28.61 56.17 -56.11
C ALA A 327 -29.53 55.09 -55.50
N ARG A 328 -30.73 54.90 -56.09
CA ARG A 328 -31.67 53.85 -55.66
C ARG A 328 -31.19 52.45 -56.04
N ILE A 329 -30.58 52.29 -57.21
CA ILE A 329 -29.93 51.03 -57.61
C ILE A 329 -28.81 50.70 -56.62
N GLU A 330 -27.92 51.65 -56.31
CA GLU A 330 -26.82 51.44 -55.33
C GLU A 330 -27.35 51.01 -53.95
N GLN A 331 -28.47 51.59 -53.50
CA GLN A 331 -29.16 51.16 -52.27
C GLN A 331 -29.64 49.72 -52.36
N PHE A 332 -30.29 49.33 -53.46
CA PHE A 332 -30.77 47.96 -53.65
C PHE A 332 -29.63 46.97 -53.82
N GLU A 333 -28.53 47.35 -54.47
CA GLU A 333 -27.32 46.52 -54.55
C GLU A 333 -26.73 46.27 -53.16
N THR A 334 -26.68 47.30 -52.31
CA THR A 334 -26.25 47.14 -50.91
C THR A 334 -27.16 46.16 -50.15
N VAL A 335 -28.48 46.26 -50.33
CA VAL A 335 -29.44 45.33 -49.70
C VAL A 335 -29.29 43.91 -50.27
N ARG A 336 -29.13 43.77 -51.59
CA ARG A 336 -28.86 42.49 -52.26
C ARG A 336 -27.60 41.83 -51.68
N ASP A 337 -26.52 42.58 -51.54
CA ASP A 337 -25.24 42.06 -51.05
C ASP A 337 -25.33 41.64 -49.58
N TYR A 338 -26.13 42.35 -48.78
CA TYR A 338 -26.49 41.93 -47.43
C TYR A 338 -27.30 40.62 -47.42
N GLU A 339 -28.35 40.48 -48.24
CA GLU A 339 -29.14 39.25 -48.30
C GLU A 339 -28.31 38.06 -48.83
N ASN A 340 -27.43 38.27 -49.82
CA ASN A 340 -26.47 37.25 -50.28
C ASN A 340 -25.56 36.77 -49.13
N SER A 341 -25.05 37.71 -48.32
CA SER A 341 -24.22 37.39 -47.17
C SER A 341 -25.00 36.60 -46.12
N ARG A 342 -26.28 36.96 -45.91
CA ARG A 342 -27.19 36.26 -45.00
C ARG A 342 -27.49 34.84 -45.49
N ILE A 343 -27.79 34.64 -46.77
CA ILE A 343 -28.01 33.31 -47.37
C ILE A 343 -26.77 32.45 -47.17
N THR A 344 -25.58 32.97 -47.48
CA THR A 344 -24.31 32.24 -47.30
C THR A 344 -24.12 31.80 -45.84
N ALA A 345 -24.48 32.65 -44.87
CA ALA A 345 -24.41 32.32 -43.45
C ALA A 345 -25.44 31.24 -43.04
N LEU A 346 -26.67 31.32 -43.55
CA LEU A 346 -27.72 30.31 -43.30
C LEU A 346 -27.38 28.96 -43.93
N GLU A 347 -26.81 28.95 -45.15
CA GLU A 347 -26.32 27.76 -45.82
C GLU A 347 -25.17 27.10 -45.04
N ALA A 348 -24.21 27.88 -44.55
CA ALA A 348 -23.13 27.36 -43.71
C ALA A 348 -23.67 26.74 -42.41
N ARG A 349 -24.71 27.35 -41.81
CA ARG A 349 -25.39 26.78 -40.64
C ARG A 349 -26.14 25.49 -40.99
N LYS A 350 -26.81 25.44 -42.15
CA LYS A 350 -27.52 24.24 -42.64
C LYS A 350 -26.55 23.10 -42.94
N ALA A 351 -25.40 23.40 -43.54
CA ALA A 351 -24.35 22.41 -43.78
C ALA A 351 -23.78 21.85 -42.47
N SER A 352 -23.69 22.67 -41.42
CA SER A 352 -23.23 22.23 -40.09
C SER A 352 -24.18 21.24 -39.43
N ASN A 353 -25.48 21.25 -39.77
CA ASN A 353 -26.45 20.27 -39.28
C ASN A 353 -26.23 18.85 -39.83
N ASN A 354 -25.46 18.69 -40.91
CA ASN A 354 -24.95 17.38 -41.33
C ASN A 354 -23.74 17.03 -40.46
N ILE A 355 -23.88 15.98 -39.67
CA ILE A 355 -22.86 15.60 -38.68
C ILE A 355 -22.03 14.47 -39.26
N TYR A 356 -20.72 14.72 -39.37
CA TYR A 356 -19.74 13.78 -39.90
C TYR A 356 -18.78 13.29 -38.83
N SER A 357 -18.22 12.09 -39.02
CA SER A 357 -17.18 11.56 -38.14
C SER A 357 -15.84 12.28 -38.36
N PRO A 358 -15.16 12.78 -37.31
CA PRO A 358 -13.87 13.42 -37.45
C PRO A 358 -12.69 12.44 -37.56
N CYS A 359 -12.93 11.13 -37.52
CA CYS A 359 -11.92 10.08 -37.38
C CYS A 359 -12.44 8.70 -37.80
N ASP A 360 -11.50 7.79 -38.05
CA ASP A 360 -11.79 6.36 -38.03
C ASP A 360 -11.96 5.95 -36.56
N CYS A 361 -13.20 5.66 -36.21
CA CYS A 361 -13.65 5.68 -34.83
C CYS A 361 -14.66 4.56 -34.57
N LEU A 362 -14.82 4.19 -33.30
CA LEU A 362 -15.82 3.24 -32.83
C LEU A 362 -16.90 3.99 -32.05
N VAL A 363 -18.16 3.70 -32.34
CA VAL A 363 -19.32 4.29 -31.67
C VAL A 363 -19.43 3.69 -30.28
N ALA A 364 -19.22 4.49 -29.23
CA ALA A 364 -19.37 4.03 -27.85
C ALA A 364 -20.83 4.12 -27.39
N TRP A 365 -21.53 5.13 -27.89
CA TRP A 365 -22.92 5.42 -27.55
C TRP A 365 -23.51 6.34 -28.62
N ALA A 366 -24.76 6.12 -28.98
CA ALA A 366 -25.53 6.98 -29.87
C ALA A 366 -26.94 7.17 -29.30
N LEU A 367 -27.46 8.39 -29.41
CA LEU A 367 -28.82 8.73 -29.04
C LEU A 367 -29.78 8.11 -30.06
N SER A 368 -30.69 7.25 -29.61
CA SER A 368 -31.70 6.67 -30.52
C SER A 368 -32.56 7.77 -31.13
N SER A 369 -32.65 7.76 -32.45
CA SER A 369 -33.41 8.72 -33.26
C SER A 369 -34.72 8.17 -33.81
N ALA A 370 -35.10 6.93 -33.46
CA ALA A 370 -36.21 6.18 -34.06
C ALA A 370 -37.60 6.88 -33.98
N ASP A 371 -37.75 7.90 -33.11
CA ASP A 371 -39.02 8.59 -32.87
C ASP A 371 -38.98 10.11 -33.19
N GLY A 372 -38.01 10.60 -33.96
CA GLY A 372 -37.91 12.04 -34.27
C GLY A 372 -37.68 12.89 -33.02
N THR A 373 -36.63 12.55 -32.27
CA THR A 373 -36.31 13.21 -31.00
C THR A 373 -35.87 14.65 -31.24
N TYR A 374 -36.53 15.60 -30.55
CA TYR A 374 -36.10 16.99 -30.53
C TYR A 374 -34.86 17.16 -29.64
N ILE A 375 -33.83 17.83 -30.16
CA ILE A 375 -32.58 18.09 -29.47
C ILE A 375 -32.28 19.60 -29.44
N ASN A 376 -31.62 20.03 -28.38
CA ASN A 376 -31.14 21.41 -28.26
C ASN A 376 -29.69 21.56 -28.73
N GLU A 377 -29.29 22.80 -29.00
CA GLU A 377 -27.89 23.12 -29.27
C GLU A 377 -26.98 22.62 -28.14
N SER A 378 -25.81 22.08 -28.51
CA SER A 378 -24.81 21.49 -27.62
C SER A 378 -25.22 20.20 -26.89
N GLU A 379 -26.43 19.69 -27.13
CA GLU A 379 -26.86 18.39 -26.61
C GLU A 379 -26.02 17.26 -27.21
N ARG A 380 -25.68 16.25 -26.41
CA ARG A 380 -24.80 15.15 -26.86
C ARG A 380 -25.61 14.12 -27.64
N ILE A 381 -25.26 13.95 -28.91
CA ILE A 381 -25.93 13.02 -29.84
C ILE A 381 -25.19 11.69 -29.89
N MET A 382 -23.86 11.72 -30.00
CA MET A 382 -23.04 10.50 -30.06
C MET A 382 -21.77 10.65 -29.25
N THR A 383 -21.18 9.52 -28.87
CA THR A 383 -19.85 9.43 -28.29
C THR A 383 -19.03 8.48 -29.15
N LEU A 384 -17.95 9.01 -29.73
CA LEU A 384 -17.01 8.26 -30.54
C LEU A 384 -15.72 8.01 -29.75
N ILE A 385 -15.07 6.89 -30.04
CA ILE A 385 -13.78 6.50 -29.50
C ILE A 385 -12.80 6.39 -30.66
N ARG A 386 -11.65 7.06 -30.54
CA ARG A 386 -10.58 6.93 -31.54
C ARG A 386 -9.94 5.55 -31.47
N THR A 387 -9.80 4.92 -32.63
CA THR A 387 -9.25 3.56 -32.78
C THR A 387 -7.99 3.52 -33.64
N GLY A 388 -7.26 4.63 -33.74
CA GLY A 388 -5.98 4.65 -34.47
C GLY A 388 -4.90 3.84 -33.77
N ASP A 389 -3.82 3.58 -34.50
CA ASP A 389 -2.59 3.01 -33.93
C ASP A 389 -2.11 3.92 -32.79
N ASP A 390 -1.78 3.33 -31.64
CA ASP A 390 -1.39 4.00 -30.39
C ASP A 390 -2.47 4.87 -29.68
N ASP A 391 -3.71 4.95 -30.18
CA ASP A 391 -4.79 5.68 -29.49
C ASP A 391 -5.37 4.86 -28.33
N VAL A 392 -5.42 3.53 -28.47
CA VAL A 392 -5.83 2.58 -27.42
C VAL A 392 -4.66 2.35 -26.46
N MET A 393 -4.77 2.93 -25.27
CA MET A 393 -3.75 2.91 -24.23
C MET A 393 -4.30 2.27 -22.95
N VAL A 394 -3.44 2.04 -21.97
CA VAL A 394 -3.89 1.67 -20.63
C VAL A 394 -3.70 2.84 -19.68
N GLU A 395 -4.76 3.18 -18.96
CA GLU A 395 -4.72 4.16 -17.88
C GLU A 395 -4.64 3.40 -16.55
N ALA A 396 -3.60 3.66 -15.76
CA ALA A 396 -3.37 3.05 -14.46
C ALA A 396 -3.31 4.14 -13.38
N LEU A 397 -4.09 3.99 -12.32
CA LEU A 397 -4.05 4.87 -11.16
C LEU A 397 -3.05 4.34 -10.15
N VAL A 398 -2.04 5.15 -9.88
CA VAL A 398 -0.97 4.82 -8.95
C VAL A 398 -1.06 5.75 -7.75
N HIS A 399 -0.85 5.21 -6.55
CA HIS A 399 -0.87 6.02 -5.34
C HIS A 399 0.28 7.05 -5.34
N MET A 400 0.04 8.24 -4.79
CA MET A 400 1.04 9.33 -4.76
C MET A 400 2.37 8.94 -4.09
N ASN A 401 2.36 7.95 -3.20
CA ASN A 401 3.58 7.44 -2.55
C ASN A 401 4.51 6.68 -3.51
N ASP A 402 3.97 6.13 -4.60
CA ASP A 402 4.70 5.28 -5.54
C ASP A 402 5.02 6.00 -6.85
N ILE A 403 4.42 7.17 -7.08
CA ILE A 403 4.56 7.92 -8.33
C ILE A 403 5.98 8.43 -8.57
N ASN A 404 6.72 8.72 -7.49
CA ASN A 404 8.12 9.15 -7.55
C ASN A 404 9.07 8.04 -8.04
N ARG A 405 8.62 6.78 -8.07
CA ARG A 405 9.36 5.64 -8.59
C ARG A 405 9.03 5.31 -10.04
N ILE A 406 8.08 6.05 -10.63
CA ILE A 406 7.66 5.86 -12.02
C ILE A 406 8.29 6.94 -12.90
N GLU A 407 9.09 6.51 -13.86
CA GLU A 407 9.74 7.39 -14.82
C GLU A 407 9.05 7.34 -16.20
N PRO A 408 9.04 8.45 -16.97
CA PRO A 408 8.66 8.40 -18.37
C PRO A 408 9.50 7.38 -19.14
N ASN A 409 8.88 6.66 -20.08
CA ASN A 409 9.47 5.59 -20.88
C ASN A 409 9.94 4.35 -20.09
N GLN A 410 9.59 4.23 -18.82
CA GLN A 410 9.78 3.00 -18.04
C GLN A 410 8.96 1.85 -18.63
N GLN A 411 9.52 0.64 -18.58
CA GLN A 411 8.85 -0.57 -19.05
C GLN A 411 7.83 -1.07 -18.01
N ALA A 412 6.67 -1.49 -18.52
CA ALA A 412 5.59 -2.08 -17.75
C ALA A 412 5.03 -3.32 -18.48
N TYR A 413 4.33 -4.17 -17.75
CA TYR A 413 3.62 -5.32 -18.28
C TYR A 413 2.13 -5.18 -18.00
N ILE A 414 1.32 -5.42 -19.02
CA ILE A 414 -0.14 -5.37 -18.96
C ILE A 414 -0.65 -6.80 -19.14
N THR A 415 -1.55 -7.23 -18.26
CA THR A 415 -2.26 -8.50 -18.40
C THR A 415 -3.75 -8.23 -18.48
N LEU A 416 -4.37 -8.60 -19.61
CA LEU A 416 -5.81 -8.53 -19.82
C LEU A 416 -6.51 -9.69 -19.10
N ALA A 417 -7.75 -9.51 -18.65
CA ALA A 417 -8.53 -10.58 -18.02
C ALA A 417 -8.69 -11.83 -18.92
N ASN A 418 -8.71 -11.64 -20.24
CA ASN A 418 -8.94 -12.70 -21.23
C ASN A 418 -7.65 -13.30 -21.83
N SER A 419 -6.46 -12.79 -21.47
CA SER A 419 -5.17 -13.27 -21.98
C SER A 419 -4.23 -13.56 -20.83
N SER A 420 -3.62 -14.75 -20.82
CA SER A 420 -2.61 -15.11 -19.83
C SER A 420 -1.21 -14.59 -20.17
N GLU A 421 -1.00 -14.09 -21.38
CA GLU A 421 0.31 -13.61 -21.83
C GLU A 421 0.46 -12.10 -21.54
N PRO A 422 1.52 -11.68 -20.82
CA PRO A 422 1.74 -10.28 -20.50
C PRO A 422 2.20 -9.51 -21.73
N ILE A 423 1.47 -8.44 -22.05
CA ILE A 423 1.81 -7.52 -23.12
C ILE A 423 2.79 -6.48 -22.58
N ARG A 424 3.90 -6.24 -23.29
CA ARG A 424 4.86 -5.20 -22.92
C ARG A 424 4.28 -3.82 -23.23
N ALA A 425 4.54 -2.86 -22.35
CA ALA A 425 4.12 -1.48 -22.51
C ALA A 425 5.17 -0.51 -21.95
N ARG A 426 5.02 0.77 -22.30
CA ARG A 426 5.89 1.83 -21.80
C ARG A 426 5.07 2.99 -21.25
N VAL A 427 5.58 3.59 -20.18
CA VAL A 427 5.01 4.81 -19.59
C VAL A 427 5.16 5.96 -20.57
N ARG A 428 4.04 6.53 -21.02
CA ARG A 428 4.02 7.70 -21.90
C ARG A 428 4.13 8.98 -21.09
N ASN A 429 3.25 9.13 -20.12
CA ASN A 429 3.18 10.30 -19.25
C ASN A 429 2.56 9.93 -17.91
N VAL A 430 2.95 10.71 -16.91
CA VAL A 430 2.40 10.69 -15.56
C VAL A 430 1.69 12.02 -15.34
N ALA A 431 0.38 11.97 -15.07
CA ALA A 431 -0.46 13.13 -14.84
C ALA A 431 -0.96 13.12 -13.39
N LEU A 432 -0.66 14.20 -12.66
CA LEU A 432 -1.18 14.42 -11.29
C LEU A 432 -2.57 15.07 -11.30
N ASP A 433 -3.00 15.58 -12.46
CA ASP A 433 -4.28 16.25 -12.66
C ASP A 433 -5.04 15.55 -13.79
N VAL A 434 -6.34 15.34 -13.58
CA VAL A 434 -7.21 14.59 -14.50
C VAL A 434 -7.27 15.34 -15.82
N GLU A 435 -6.95 14.61 -16.90
CA GLU A 435 -6.49 15.14 -18.18
C GLU A 435 -7.37 16.20 -18.86
N ARG A 436 -6.71 17.03 -19.68
CA ARG A 436 -7.32 18.01 -20.61
C ARG A 436 -8.17 17.38 -21.71
N GLN A 437 -8.13 16.06 -21.87
CA GLN A 437 -8.80 15.34 -22.96
C GLN A 437 -9.63 14.19 -22.37
N PRO A 438 -10.96 14.17 -22.54
CA PRO A 438 -11.79 13.10 -22.01
C PRO A 438 -11.41 11.76 -22.66
N ARG A 439 -11.21 10.73 -21.85
CA ARG A 439 -10.96 9.35 -22.30
C ARG A 439 -12.09 8.42 -21.89
N ALA A 440 -12.48 7.53 -22.79
CA ALA A 440 -13.46 6.47 -22.54
C ALA A 440 -12.80 5.24 -21.90
N GLY A 441 -13.60 4.38 -21.27
CA GLY A 441 -13.14 3.13 -20.66
C GLY A 441 -12.70 3.24 -19.19
N PHE A 442 -12.67 4.44 -18.62
CA PHE A 442 -12.34 4.65 -17.23
C PHE A 442 -13.51 5.31 -16.47
N PRO A 443 -14.03 4.72 -15.40
CA PRO A 443 -15.18 5.29 -14.69
C PRO A 443 -14.82 6.60 -13.97
N ASN A 444 -15.72 7.59 -14.06
CA ASN A 444 -15.49 8.92 -13.47
C ASN A 444 -15.36 8.90 -11.94
N TRP A 445 -16.00 7.95 -11.25
CA TRP A 445 -15.94 7.84 -9.80
C TRP A 445 -14.56 7.40 -9.30
N VAL A 446 -13.81 6.63 -10.09
CA VAL A 446 -12.44 6.20 -9.74
C VAL A 446 -11.48 7.40 -9.82
N ARG A 447 -11.71 8.33 -10.75
CA ARG A 447 -10.88 9.53 -10.98
C ARG A 447 -10.96 10.57 -9.85
N GLN A 448 -11.92 10.46 -8.93
CA GLN A 448 -12.14 11.45 -7.85
C GLN A 448 -11.31 11.19 -6.59
N GLN A 449 -10.49 10.14 -6.56
CA GLN A 449 -9.62 9.87 -5.42
C GLN A 449 -8.51 10.93 -5.34
N GLN A 450 -8.42 11.65 -4.22
CA GLN A 450 -7.52 12.82 -4.07
C GLN A 450 -6.02 12.48 -3.97
N ASN A 451 -5.65 11.19 -3.89
CA ASN A 451 -4.27 10.74 -3.63
C ASN A 451 -3.72 9.76 -4.69
N VAL A 452 -4.28 9.77 -5.90
CA VAL A 452 -3.82 8.94 -7.01
C VAL A 452 -3.37 9.80 -8.18
N ALA A 453 -2.37 9.33 -8.91
CA ALA A 453 -1.89 9.89 -10.16
C ALA A 453 -2.29 8.96 -11.31
N SER A 454 -2.66 9.54 -12.46
CA SER A 454 -2.96 8.78 -13.67
C SER A 454 -1.67 8.57 -14.47
N VAL A 455 -1.36 7.30 -14.75
CA VAL A 455 -0.21 6.89 -15.55
C VAL A 455 -0.75 6.28 -16.85
N LEU A 456 -0.39 6.88 -17.98
CA LEU A 456 -0.74 6.35 -19.29
C LEU A 456 0.36 5.46 -19.83
N LEU A 457 -0.04 4.30 -20.33
CA LEU A 457 0.81 3.25 -20.86
C LEU A 457 0.49 3.02 -22.32
N VAL A 458 1.53 3.06 -23.16
CA VAL A 458 1.45 2.69 -24.56
C VAL A 458 1.89 1.23 -24.69
N PRO A 459 0.99 0.32 -25.11
CA PRO A 459 1.35 -1.07 -25.35
C PRO A 459 2.25 -1.20 -26.60
N GLU A 460 3.21 -2.12 -26.60
CA GLU A 460 4.06 -2.40 -27.77
C GLU A 460 3.27 -3.15 -28.88
N GLU A 461 2.18 -3.80 -28.51
CA GLU A 461 1.24 -4.45 -29.42
C GLU A 461 -0.11 -3.70 -29.39
N THR A 462 -0.70 -3.47 -30.56
CA THR A 462 -1.96 -2.73 -30.67
C THR A 462 -3.09 -3.49 -30.00
N LEU A 463 -3.74 -2.85 -29.01
CA LEU A 463 -4.90 -3.43 -28.35
C LEU A 463 -6.16 -3.26 -29.21
N PRO A 464 -7.07 -4.25 -29.23
CA PRO A 464 -8.31 -4.13 -29.97
C PRO A 464 -9.20 -3.03 -29.35
N ALA A 465 -9.88 -2.24 -30.18
CA ALA A 465 -10.76 -1.16 -29.72
C ALA A 465 -11.89 -1.65 -28.78
N GLU A 466 -12.33 -2.89 -28.94
CA GLU A 466 -13.33 -3.56 -28.10
C GLU A 466 -12.84 -3.81 -26.66
N SER A 467 -11.53 -3.72 -26.41
CA SER A 467 -10.98 -3.84 -25.06
C SER A 467 -11.13 -2.56 -24.24
N VAL A 468 -11.50 -1.43 -24.85
CA VAL A 468 -11.73 -0.16 -24.11
C VAL A 468 -12.79 -0.37 -23.04
N GLY A 469 -12.46 -0.02 -21.79
CA GLY A 469 -13.31 -0.27 -20.64
C GLY A 469 -13.03 -1.57 -19.88
N GLN A 470 -12.20 -2.46 -20.42
CA GLN A 470 -11.83 -3.67 -19.72
C GLN A 470 -10.79 -3.38 -18.63
N PRO A 471 -10.96 -3.94 -17.42
CA PRO A 471 -9.95 -3.85 -16.37
C PRO A 471 -8.72 -4.67 -16.76
N VAL A 472 -7.55 -4.17 -16.39
CA VAL A 472 -6.26 -4.83 -16.64
C VAL A 472 -5.39 -4.79 -15.39
N ASP A 473 -4.55 -5.80 -15.20
CA ASP A 473 -3.48 -5.76 -14.20
C ASP A 473 -2.22 -5.19 -14.85
N VAL A 474 -1.53 -4.30 -14.14
CA VAL A 474 -0.35 -3.58 -14.63
C VAL A 474 0.75 -3.71 -13.61
N ARG A 475 1.96 -4.03 -14.09
CA ARG A 475 3.16 -4.14 -13.26
C ARG A 475 4.27 -3.30 -13.84
N PHE A 476 4.73 -2.32 -13.08
CA PHE A 476 5.89 -1.50 -13.43
C PHE A 476 7.18 -2.22 -13.03
N THR A 477 8.22 -2.16 -13.86
CA THR A 477 9.55 -2.69 -13.50
C THR A 477 10.52 -1.57 -13.15
N GLU A 478 11.09 -1.59 -11.94
CA GLU A 478 12.04 -0.56 -11.48
C GLU A 478 13.45 -0.68 -12.09
N ALA A 479 13.78 -1.75 -12.85
CA ALA A 479 15.14 -1.97 -13.33
C ALA A 479 15.22 -2.51 -14.78
N PRO A 480 15.69 -1.72 -15.76
CA PRO A 480 16.08 -2.24 -17.08
C PRO A 480 17.30 -3.18 -17.04
N LEU A 481 18.01 -3.26 -15.90
CA LEU A 481 19.29 -3.99 -15.77
C LEU A 481 19.18 -5.44 -15.29
N LEU A 482 18.01 -5.92 -14.83
CA LEU A 482 17.86 -7.29 -14.32
C LEU A 482 17.07 -8.23 -15.24
N GLY A 483 16.48 -7.72 -16.33
CA GLY A 483 15.82 -8.57 -17.34
C GLY A 483 16.79 -9.53 -18.05
N ALA A 484 18.06 -9.15 -18.20
CA ALA A 484 19.11 -9.99 -18.78
C ALA A 484 19.83 -10.90 -17.74
N ALA A 485 19.57 -10.72 -16.45
CA ALA A 485 20.22 -11.45 -15.37
C ALA A 485 19.38 -12.63 -14.85
N SER A 486 18.05 -12.58 -14.99
CA SER A 486 17.15 -13.69 -14.65
C SER A 486 17.40 -14.93 -15.52
N GLU A 487 17.86 -14.76 -16.76
CA GLU A 487 18.20 -15.85 -17.69
C GLU A 487 19.50 -16.59 -17.29
N ARG A 488 20.49 -15.89 -16.72
CA ARG A 488 21.74 -16.53 -16.23
C ARG A 488 21.58 -17.26 -14.91
N ILE A 489 20.68 -16.80 -14.03
CA ILE A 489 20.42 -17.46 -12.75
C ILE A 489 19.71 -18.80 -12.99
N TRP A 490 18.82 -18.89 -13.98
CA TRP A 490 18.19 -20.16 -14.39
C TRP A 490 19.18 -21.17 -14.98
N GLN A 491 20.26 -20.73 -15.63
CA GLN A 491 21.33 -21.64 -16.09
C GLN A 491 22.30 -22.05 -14.97
N GLY A 492 22.56 -21.19 -13.98
CA GLY A 492 23.44 -21.50 -12.83
C GLY A 492 22.84 -22.48 -11.80
N VAL A 493 21.51 -22.55 -11.69
CA VAL A 493 20.83 -23.48 -10.77
C VAL A 493 20.97 -24.94 -11.22
N ARG A 494 21.20 -25.21 -12.51
CA ARG A 494 21.35 -26.59 -13.01
C ARG A 494 22.69 -27.24 -12.64
N THR A 495 23.74 -26.44 -12.40
CA THR A 495 25.06 -26.95 -11.99
C THR A 495 25.17 -27.28 -10.50
N VAL A 496 24.29 -26.74 -9.65
CA VAL A 496 24.32 -27.02 -8.19
C VAL A 496 23.56 -28.32 -7.86
N ILE A 497 22.55 -28.69 -8.64
CA ILE A 497 21.79 -29.94 -8.44
C ILE A 497 22.64 -31.19 -8.78
N GLN A 498 23.62 -31.08 -9.67
CA GLN A 498 24.52 -32.21 -10.01
C GLN A 498 25.63 -32.47 -8.97
N PHE A 499 25.93 -31.51 -8.08
CA PHE A 499 26.92 -31.70 -7.02
C PHE A 499 26.31 -32.37 -5.77
N GLY A 500 25.00 -32.26 -5.57
CA GLY A 500 24.27 -32.90 -4.47
C GLY A 500 24.16 -34.42 -4.62
N ASP A 501 23.90 -34.91 -5.84
CA ASP A 501 23.72 -36.34 -6.10
C ASP A 501 25.02 -37.15 -5.96
N ASN A 502 26.18 -36.58 -6.30
CA ASN A 502 27.47 -37.27 -6.15
C ASN A 502 27.92 -37.41 -4.70
N ILE A 503 27.51 -36.49 -3.81
CA ILE A 503 27.82 -36.58 -2.37
C ILE A 503 26.85 -37.53 -1.66
N TYR A 504 25.59 -37.57 -2.10
CA TYR A 504 24.60 -38.49 -1.52
C TYR A 504 24.87 -39.96 -1.89
N ARG A 505 25.37 -40.22 -3.11
CA ARG A 505 25.72 -41.58 -3.54
C ARG A 505 27.02 -42.09 -2.90
N ALA A 506 28.02 -41.22 -2.69
CA ALA A 506 29.25 -41.57 -1.98
C ALA A 506 29.04 -41.88 -0.48
N ALA A 507 27.95 -41.41 0.14
CA ALA A 507 27.62 -41.72 1.53
C ALA A 507 26.76 -42.99 1.70
N LEU A 508 26.22 -43.54 0.61
CA LEU A 508 25.42 -44.76 0.60
C LEU A 508 26.23 -46.01 0.22
N GLU A 509 27.36 -45.85 -0.48
CA GLU A 509 28.23 -46.97 -0.87
C GLU A 509 29.23 -47.42 0.22
N GLU A 510 29.37 -46.69 1.34
CA GLU A 510 30.31 -47.06 2.42
C GLU A 510 29.69 -47.99 3.50
N ASN A 511 28.46 -48.49 3.30
CA ASN A 511 27.73 -49.32 4.28
C ASN A 511 27.37 -50.74 3.82
N ASP A 512 27.83 -51.20 2.67
CA ASP A 512 27.39 -52.49 2.08
C ASP A 512 28.52 -53.47 1.70
N ASP A 513 29.69 -53.37 2.35
CA ASP A 513 30.79 -54.33 2.16
C ASP A 513 31.33 -54.82 3.52
N ASP A 514 30.63 -55.80 4.12
CA ASP A 514 31.22 -56.87 4.96
C ASP A 514 30.12 -57.77 5.58
N THR A 515 29.49 -58.62 4.76
CA THR A 515 28.99 -59.95 5.20
C THR A 515 28.84 -60.88 3.99
N ASP A 516 29.91 -61.62 3.62
CA ASP A 516 29.83 -63.03 3.18
C ASP A 516 31.23 -63.62 2.90
N GLU A 517 31.77 -64.40 3.86
CA GLU A 517 32.56 -65.62 3.58
C GLU A 517 32.38 -66.57 4.78
N GLY A 518 31.68 -67.70 4.55
CA GLY A 518 31.47 -68.78 5.53
C GLY A 518 30.30 -69.69 5.20
#